data_AF-A0A645CX51-F1
#
_entry.id   AF-A0A645CX51-F1
#
_cell.length_a   1.000
_cell.length_b   1.000
_cell.length_c   1.000
_cell.angle_alpha   90.00
_cell.angle_beta   90.00
_cell.angle_gamma   90.00
#
_symmetry.space_group_name_H-M   'P 1'
#
loop_
_entity.id
_entity.type
_entity.pdbx_description
1 polymer ?
#
loop_
_entity_poly.entity_id
_entity_poly.type
_entity_poly.pdbx_seq_one_letter_code
_entity_poly.pdbx_strand_id
1 'polypeptide(L)'
;MDYNVLINGDYKLLIEPLAYFTFQGAKIVTTATEAALYDQQVNGLLRGWMQSLTHKNLPFAMFLETSDLGYPAWSGSRTTAASNADIISSLGLGIVRFNEETEPVEVGTIDYEYRVNTEVITAVTVSGGQSDPDNPVSVKFNIKGTTYTVSNVYYPSGDSQLAWVKWTTPSTEQDMVITVTVTGSGRTSNSTINVRIVDLDQNEPPNPVADDRNNSFSYSSVPSRADQSSASWGVWSPWWYENWVWYGDDEDGYWVDEGWWEFDYNSYTAKLTSSMSIVCDSKNPTASGNTMKSGYGINQSVTGKVTSTLSTAVTQPQTAVSYFPEFGYETYWRLLEQTSSGKFEFQKNPYSTYKNRTHFTPIWMPDGAYTINTWLIDAWTPSGMLSANLTDSLTISGNLWQDWHIAPLKP
;
A
#
# COMPACT_ATOMS: atom_id res chain seq x y z
N MET A 1 5.25 -24.42 16.66
CA MET A 1 5.17 -24.86 15.25
C MET A 1 5.97 -26.15 15.13
N ASP A 2 5.45 -27.17 14.45
CA ASP A 2 6.17 -28.44 14.28
C ASP A 2 7.37 -28.24 13.34
N TYR A 3 8.50 -28.88 13.63
CA TYR A 3 9.72 -28.74 12.83
C TYR A 3 9.51 -29.16 11.37
N ASN A 4 8.73 -30.22 11.12
CA ASN A 4 8.45 -30.70 9.78
C ASN A 4 7.60 -29.72 8.96
N VAL A 5 6.77 -28.91 9.63
CA VAL A 5 5.99 -27.84 8.98
C VAL A 5 6.88 -26.65 8.65
N LEU A 6 7.85 -26.32 9.52
CA LEU A 6 8.79 -25.22 9.29
C LEU A 6 9.72 -25.48 8.10
N ILE A 7 10.10 -26.75 7.88
CA ILE A 7 11.06 -27.15 6.83
C ILE A 7 10.39 -27.62 5.52
N ASN A 8 9.06 -27.59 5.41
CA ASN A 8 8.36 -28.15 4.24
C ASN A 8 8.48 -27.29 2.97
N GLY A 9 8.93 -26.03 3.08
CA GLY A 9 9.09 -25.08 1.98
C GLY A 9 8.02 -23.99 1.90
N ASP A 10 6.89 -24.14 2.59
CA ASP A 10 5.76 -23.21 2.51
C ASP A 10 5.93 -21.96 3.39
N TYR A 11 6.95 -21.95 4.27
CA TYR A 11 7.17 -20.90 5.26
C TYR A 11 8.56 -20.30 5.15
N LYS A 12 8.63 -18.97 5.34
CA LYS A 12 9.87 -18.21 5.50
C LYS A 12 9.92 -17.64 6.92
N LEU A 13 11.11 -17.63 7.53
CA LEU A 13 11.34 -16.99 8.82
C LEU A 13 11.92 -15.60 8.59
N LEU A 14 11.22 -14.57 9.08
CA LEU A 14 11.76 -13.22 9.20
C LEU A 14 12.35 -13.05 10.61
N ILE A 15 13.59 -12.59 10.68
CA ILE A 15 14.37 -12.46 11.91
C ILE A 15 14.90 -11.03 12.01
N GLU A 16 14.77 -10.42 13.18
CA GLU A 16 15.32 -9.10 13.47
C GLU A 16 16.21 -9.16 14.73
N PRO A 17 17.40 -8.52 14.72
CA PRO A 17 18.22 -8.37 15.91
C PRO A 17 17.61 -7.29 16.84
N LEU A 18 17.79 -7.48 18.15
CA LEU A 18 17.33 -6.54 19.17
C LEU A 18 18.51 -5.89 19.90
N ALA A 19 18.40 -4.60 20.21
CA ALA A 19 19.30 -3.91 21.12
C ALA A 19 18.57 -3.47 22.39
N TYR A 20 19.23 -3.64 23.53
CA TYR A 20 18.76 -3.16 24.83
C TYR A 20 19.68 -2.03 25.31
N PHE A 21 19.12 -0.88 25.61
CA PHE A 21 19.88 0.29 26.07
C PHE A 21 19.06 1.19 26.97
N THR A 22 19.70 2.16 27.61
CA THR A 22 19.03 3.23 28.36
C THR A 22 19.20 4.54 27.61
N PHE A 23 18.10 5.20 27.26
CA PHE A 23 18.11 6.49 26.57
C PHE A 23 17.15 7.44 27.30
N GLN A 24 17.62 8.65 27.61
CA GLN A 24 16.87 9.65 28.39
C GLN A 24 16.27 9.11 29.71
N GLY A 25 16.96 8.16 30.36
CA GLY A 25 16.52 7.55 31.62
C GLY A 25 15.51 6.41 31.48
N ALA A 26 15.01 6.12 30.27
CA ALA A 26 14.14 4.98 29.99
C ALA A 26 14.95 3.77 29.52
N LYS A 27 14.57 2.57 29.97
CA LYS A 27 15.09 1.30 29.45
C LYS A 27 14.31 0.93 28.20
N ILE A 28 15.00 0.83 27.06
CA ILE A 28 14.39 0.61 25.74
C ILE A 28 14.93 -0.68 25.15
N VAL A 29 14.06 -1.41 24.45
CA VAL A 29 14.42 -2.49 23.53
C VAL A 29 13.87 -2.13 22.15
N THR A 30 14.69 -2.24 21.11
CA THR A 30 14.26 -1.96 19.73
C THR A 30 14.88 -2.94 18.74
N THR A 31 14.20 -3.20 17.63
CA THR A 31 14.84 -3.65 16.39
C THR A 31 15.66 -2.50 15.77
N ALA A 32 16.40 -2.78 14.69
CA ALA A 32 17.09 -1.72 13.95
C ALA A 32 16.11 -0.72 13.34
N THR A 33 15.04 -1.23 12.72
CA THR A 33 13.96 -0.44 12.11
C THR A 33 13.30 0.48 13.14
N GLU A 34 12.95 -0.07 14.31
CA GLU A 34 12.37 0.72 15.40
C GLU A 34 13.34 1.77 15.95
N ALA A 35 14.64 1.45 16.05
CA ALA A 35 15.64 2.43 16.49
C ALA A 35 15.74 3.60 15.51
N ALA A 36 15.71 3.33 14.20
CA ALA A 36 15.74 4.35 13.16
C ALA A 36 14.46 5.19 13.13
N LEU A 37 13.29 4.56 13.25
CA LEU A 37 12.01 5.28 13.37
C LEU A 37 11.95 6.14 14.64
N TYR A 38 12.49 5.64 15.75
CA TYR A 38 12.54 6.40 16.99
C TYR A 38 13.54 7.56 16.91
N ASP A 39 14.70 7.36 16.27
CA ASP A 39 15.66 8.43 15.99
C ASP A 39 15.04 9.58 15.18
N GLN A 40 14.22 9.26 14.17
CA GLN A 40 13.44 10.25 13.42
C GLN A 40 12.47 11.03 14.33
N GLN A 41 11.83 10.36 15.29
CA GLN A 41 10.90 11.03 16.23
C GLN A 41 11.61 11.94 17.23
N VAL A 42 12.86 11.63 17.60
CA VAL A 42 13.66 12.45 18.52
C VAL A 42 14.65 13.35 17.80
N ASN A 43 14.41 13.66 16.52
CA ASN A 43 15.22 14.57 15.70
C ASN A 43 16.73 14.24 15.70
N GLY A 44 17.08 12.96 15.52
CA GLY A 44 18.48 12.53 15.42
C GLY A 44 19.22 12.40 16.75
N LEU A 45 18.56 12.69 17.89
CA LEU A 45 19.20 12.63 19.21
C LEU A 45 19.70 11.22 19.58
N LEU A 46 18.99 10.17 19.15
CA LEU A 46 19.36 8.79 19.45
C LEU A 46 20.66 8.40 18.72
N ARG A 47 20.75 8.77 17.44
CA ARG A 47 21.94 8.63 16.61
C ARG A 47 23.08 9.47 17.17
N GLY A 48 22.82 10.72 17.53
CA GLY A 48 23.82 11.60 18.13
C GLY A 48 24.44 11.03 19.41
N TRP A 49 23.65 10.33 20.23
CA TRP A 49 24.11 9.75 21.49
C TRP A 49 24.81 8.38 21.32
N MET A 50 24.30 7.48 20.48
CA MET A 50 24.82 6.11 20.34
C MET A 50 24.88 5.56 18.91
N GLN A 51 25.30 6.38 17.94
CA GLN A 51 25.42 6.01 16.53
C GLN A 51 26.06 4.63 16.30
N SER A 52 27.12 4.30 17.05
CA SER A 52 27.83 3.02 16.90
C SER A 52 26.95 1.80 17.20
N LEU A 53 25.97 1.92 18.09
CA LEU A 53 25.01 0.86 18.37
C LEU A 53 23.85 0.92 17.38
N THR A 54 23.11 2.02 17.35
CA THR A 54 21.79 2.11 16.67
C THR A 54 21.88 2.23 15.16
N HIS A 55 22.96 2.81 14.64
CA HIS A 55 23.13 3.10 13.21
C HIS A 55 24.33 2.36 12.59
N LYS A 56 24.96 1.45 13.34
CA LYS A 56 26.07 0.64 12.81
C LYS A 56 25.96 -0.82 13.26
N ASN A 57 26.21 -1.13 14.52
CA ASN A 57 26.27 -2.52 14.95
C ASN A 57 24.93 -3.25 14.85
N LEU A 58 23.82 -2.60 15.25
CA LEU A 58 22.50 -3.22 15.23
C LEU A 58 21.98 -3.44 13.80
N PRO A 59 21.97 -2.45 12.89
CA PRO A 59 21.51 -2.68 11.52
C PRO A 59 22.39 -3.67 10.73
N PHE A 60 23.71 -3.67 10.95
CA PHE A 60 24.60 -4.61 10.27
C PHE A 60 24.74 -5.97 10.97
N ALA A 61 24.03 -6.20 12.07
CA ALA A 61 23.99 -7.52 12.70
C ALA A 61 23.30 -8.56 11.80
N MET A 62 22.37 -8.12 10.96
CA MET A 62 21.66 -8.97 9.99
C MET A 62 21.16 -8.11 8.82
N PHE A 63 21.38 -8.57 7.59
CA PHE A 63 20.84 -7.96 6.36
C PHE A 63 20.77 -9.02 5.26
N LEU A 64 20.01 -8.74 4.20
CA LEU A 64 19.82 -9.66 3.09
C LEU A 64 20.97 -9.59 2.08
N GLU A 65 21.47 -10.75 1.66
CA GLU A 65 22.39 -10.87 0.51
C GLU A 65 21.63 -10.99 -0.82
N THR A 66 20.39 -11.47 -0.77
CA THR A 66 19.46 -11.58 -1.90
C THR A 66 18.11 -10.98 -1.48
N SER A 67 17.49 -10.18 -2.35
CA SER A 67 16.20 -9.55 -2.08
C SER A 67 15.11 -10.61 -1.87
N ASP A 68 14.23 -10.42 -0.88
CA ASP A 68 13.14 -11.34 -0.57
C ASP A 68 12.05 -10.63 0.26
N LEU A 69 10.79 -11.10 0.17
CA LEU A 69 9.61 -10.55 0.85
C LEU A 69 9.45 -9.02 0.73
N GLY A 70 9.88 -8.44 -0.40
CA GLY A 70 9.82 -7.00 -0.65
C GLY A 70 10.96 -6.19 0.00
N TYR A 71 11.91 -6.83 0.67
CA TYR A 71 13.12 -6.19 1.19
C TYR A 71 14.29 -6.38 0.21
N PRO A 72 15.02 -5.30 -0.15
CA PRO A 72 16.15 -5.40 -1.06
C PRO A 72 17.40 -5.97 -0.36
N ALA A 73 18.26 -6.64 -1.13
CA ALA A 73 19.61 -6.99 -0.69
C ALA A 73 20.46 -5.74 -0.38
N TRP A 74 21.27 -5.80 0.68
CA TRP A 74 22.16 -4.70 1.02
C TRP A 74 23.49 -4.77 0.28
N SER A 75 23.69 -3.83 -0.65
CA SER A 75 24.94 -3.65 -1.40
C SER A 75 25.76 -2.42 -0.96
N GLY A 76 25.30 -1.70 0.06
CA GLY A 76 25.98 -0.50 0.56
C GLY A 76 27.18 -0.80 1.47
N SER A 77 27.76 0.27 2.03
CA SER A 77 28.88 0.16 2.97
C SER A 77 28.48 -0.60 4.24
N ARG A 78 29.34 -1.51 4.68
CA ARG A 78 29.18 -2.27 5.93
C ARG A 78 30.09 -1.78 7.05
N THR A 79 30.93 -0.77 6.77
CA THR A 79 31.97 -0.28 7.70
C THR A 79 31.69 1.13 8.22
N THR A 80 30.78 1.87 7.57
CA THR A 80 30.30 3.19 7.98
C THR A 80 28.93 3.08 8.64
N ALA A 81 28.51 4.08 9.41
CA ALA A 81 27.13 4.11 9.92
C ALA A 81 26.13 4.22 8.76
N ALA A 82 25.02 3.50 8.86
CA ALA A 82 23.88 3.55 7.95
C ALA A 82 22.98 4.75 8.27
N SER A 83 22.26 5.25 7.27
CA SER A 83 21.23 6.27 7.47
C SER A 83 19.93 5.64 7.98
N ASN A 84 19.04 6.46 8.57
CA ASN A 84 17.70 6.00 8.96
C ASN A 84 16.96 5.31 7.79
N ALA A 85 17.06 5.84 6.58
CA ALA A 85 16.45 5.24 5.39
C ALA A 85 17.04 3.88 5.02
N ASP A 86 18.36 3.75 5.04
CA ASP A 86 19.01 2.48 4.72
C ASP A 86 18.59 1.41 5.74
N ILE A 87 18.48 1.81 7.02
CA ILE A 87 18.03 0.93 8.09
C ILE A 87 16.59 0.49 7.87
N ILE A 88 15.67 1.44 7.71
CA ILE A 88 14.24 1.18 7.53
C ILE A 88 13.97 0.36 6.27
N SER A 89 14.73 0.57 5.20
CA SER A 89 14.50 -0.10 3.92
C SER A 89 15.12 -1.49 3.82
N SER A 90 16.29 -1.73 4.43
CA SER A 90 17.15 -2.85 3.98
C SER A 90 18.04 -3.50 5.04
N LEU A 91 18.11 -2.98 6.26
CA LEU A 91 19.06 -3.47 7.28
C LEU A 91 18.35 -3.87 8.57
N GLY A 92 19.04 -4.69 9.38
CA GLY A 92 18.54 -5.18 10.65
C GLY A 92 17.43 -6.22 10.48
N LEU A 93 17.45 -6.98 9.39
CA LEU A 93 16.55 -8.09 9.16
C LEU A 93 17.23 -9.20 8.36
N GLY A 94 16.78 -10.43 8.57
CA GLY A 94 17.19 -11.59 7.79
C GLY A 94 16.00 -12.47 7.47
N ILE A 95 16.04 -13.10 6.31
CA ILE A 95 15.00 -14.04 5.86
C ILE A 95 15.66 -15.41 5.66
N VAL A 96 15.15 -16.41 6.37
CA VAL A 96 15.65 -17.78 6.30
C VAL A 96 14.59 -18.67 5.65
N ARG A 97 15.04 -19.46 4.67
CA ARG A 97 14.27 -20.55 4.06
C ARG A 97 14.99 -21.87 4.34
N PHE A 98 14.23 -22.96 4.53
CA PHE A 98 14.80 -24.27 4.89
C PHE A 98 14.99 -25.21 3.70
N ASN A 99 14.36 -24.94 2.56
CA ASN A 99 14.59 -25.66 1.30
C ASN A 99 15.12 -24.71 0.23
N GLU A 100 16.21 -25.11 -0.43
CA GLU A 100 16.75 -24.48 -1.63
C GLU A 100 15.89 -24.85 -2.85
N GLU A 101 14.66 -24.34 -2.90
CA GLU A 101 13.98 -24.26 -4.20
C GLU A 101 14.66 -23.13 -4.97
N THR A 102 15.47 -23.47 -5.97
CA THR A 102 15.90 -22.50 -6.99
C THR A 102 14.66 -22.06 -7.74
N GLU A 103 14.06 -20.96 -7.28
CA GLU A 103 13.06 -20.26 -8.07
C GLU A 103 13.71 -19.92 -9.43
N PRO A 104 13.04 -20.19 -10.56
CA PRO A 104 13.46 -19.63 -11.84
C PRO A 104 13.56 -18.12 -11.67
N VAL A 105 14.66 -17.52 -12.12
CA VAL A 105 14.94 -16.07 -12.03
C VAL A 105 13.64 -15.29 -12.23
N GLU A 106 13.09 -14.74 -11.15
CA GLU A 106 11.90 -13.90 -11.25
C GLU A 106 12.27 -12.69 -12.11
N VAL A 107 11.47 -12.49 -13.15
CA VAL A 107 11.45 -11.27 -13.96
C VAL A 107 11.38 -10.09 -12.99
N GLY A 108 12.32 -9.15 -13.12
CA GLY A 108 12.64 -8.11 -12.13
C GLY A 108 11.48 -7.59 -11.29
N THR A 109 11.71 -7.53 -9.98
CA THR A 109 10.78 -7.06 -8.94
C THR A 109 9.92 -5.88 -9.40
N ILE A 110 8.59 -6.07 -9.43
CA ILE A 110 7.63 -4.99 -9.65
C ILE A 110 7.58 -4.14 -8.37
N ASP A 111 8.00 -2.87 -8.48
CA ASP A 111 8.03 -1.93 -7.36
C ASP A 111 6.64 -1.36 -7.07
N TYR A 112 5.83 -1.14 -8.12
CA TYR A 112 4.45 -0.68 -7.99
C TYR A 112 3.51 -1.42 -8.94
N GLU A 113 2.35 -1.80 -8.42
CA GLU A 113 1.21 -2.25 -9.22
C GLU A 113 0.11 -1.19 -9.19
N TYR A 114 -0.18 -0.59 -10.34
CA TYR A 114 -1.23 0.43 -10.50
C TYR A 114 -2.34 -0.07 -11.42
N ARG A 115 -3.47 0.65 -11.45
CA ARG A 115 -4.62 0.34 -12.31
C ARG A 115 -4.71 1.33 -13.45
N VAL A 116 -5.29 0.90 -14.58
CA VAL A 116 -5.51 1.78 -15.73
C VAL A 116 -6.34 3.02 -15.35
N ASN A 117 -6.02 4.18 -15.93
CA ASN A 117 -6.72 5.45 -15.74
C ASN A 117 -6.90 5.90 -14.27
N THR A 118 -5.92 5.66 -13.40
CA THR A 118 -5.94 6.11 -11.99
C THR A 118 -4.90 7.19 -11.73
N GLU A 119 -5.20 8.11 -10.81
CA GLU A 119 -4.23 9.02 -10.22
C GLU A 119 -3.43 8.28 -9.16
N VAL A 120 -2.10 8.26 -9.30
CA VAL A 120 -1.20 7.52 -8.42
C VAL A 120 -0.10 8.43 -7.88
N ILE A 121 0.53 7.98 -6.80
CA ILE A 121 1.71 8.63 -6.22
C ILE A 121 2.86 7.63 -6.28
N THR A 122 3.94 8.05 -6.92
CA THR A 122 5.20 7.32 -6.97
C THR A 122 6.23 8.09 -6.18
N ALA A 123 6.91 7.42 -5.25
CA ALA A 123 7.86 8.04 -4.34
C ALA A 123 9.21 7.33 -4.41
N VAL A 124 10.28 8.10 -4.17
CA VAL A 124 11.60 7.56 -3.85
C VAL A 124 12.13 8.21 -2.59
N THR A 125 12.96 7.47 -1.88
CA THR A 125 13.77 8.02 -0.80
C THR A 125 15.08 8.54 -1.37
N VAL A 126 15.43 9.76 -0.99
CA VAL A 126 16.70 10.39 -1.35
C VAL A 126 17.50 10.63 -0.08
N SER A 127 18.76 10.23 -0.11
CA SER A 127 19.70 10.33 1.02
C SER A 127 21.09 10.73 0.53
N GLY A 128 21.98 11.11 1.44
CA GLY A 128 23.33 11.55 1.11
C GLY A 128 23.96 12.37 2.22
N GLY A 129 24.82 13.33 1.84
CA GLY A 129 25.18 14.43 2.74
C GLY A 129 24.00 15.38 2.96
N GLN A 130 24.19 16.41 3.77
CA GLN A 130 23.16 17.44 3.99
C GLN A 130 22.68 18.06 2.66
N SER A 131 21.36 18.23 2.54
CA SER A 131 20.71 18.99 1.48
C SER A 131 19.98 20.17 2.11
N ASP A 132 20.44 21.38 1.81
CA ASP A 132 19.98 22.66 2.35
C ASP A 132 19.78 23.67 1.20
N PRO A 133 19.24 24.87 1.47
CA PRO A 133 19.05 25.88 0.43
C PRO A 133 20.33 26.34 -0.29
N ASP A 134 21.52 26.16 0.29
CA ASP A 134 22.79 26.47 -0.38
C ASP A 134 23.21 25.35 -1.35
N ASN A 135 22.87 24.10 -1.01
CA ASN A 135 23.20 22.90 -1.79
C ASN A 135 21.94 22.04 -2.05
N PRO A 136 20.95 22.57 -2.79
CA PRO A 136 19.64 21.94 -2.90
C PRO A 136 19.69 20.67 -3.75
N VAL A 137 19.04 19.61 -3.28
CA VAL A 137 18.76 18.40 -4.07
C VAL A 137 17.45 18.54 -4.83
N SER A 138 17.43 18.04 -6.06
CA SER A 138 16.23 17.91 -6.88
C SER A 138 16.12 16.52 -7.48
N VAL A 139 14.89 16.03 -7.66
CA VAL A 139 14.59 14.68 -8.15
C VAL A 139 13.73 14.79 -9.39
N LYS A 140 14.12 14.08 -10.44
CA LYS A 140 13.40 14.04 -11.71
C LYS A 140 12.89 12.64 -11.96
N PHE A 141 11.58 12.50 -12.13
CA PHE A 141 10.93 11.27 -12.57
C PHE A 141 10.61 11.40 -14.05
N ASN A 142 11.20 10.53 -14.87
CA ASN A 142 10.82 10.39 -16.27
C ASN A 142 9.74 9.31 -16.39
N ILE A 143 8.52 9.74 -16.68
CA ILE A 143 7.34 8.89 -16.77
C ILE A 143 6.76 9.07 -18.17
N LYS A 144 6.84 8.04 -19.01
CA LYS A 144 6.37 8.05 -20.40
C LYS A 144 6.89 9.22 -21.24
N GLY A 145 8.14 9.61 -21.05
CA GLY A 145 8.74 10.75 -21.75
C GLY A 145 8.40 12.12 -21.17
N THR A 146 7.49 12.21 -20.19
CA THR A 146 7.25 13.43 -19.41
C THR A 146 8.17 13.45 -18.21
N THR A 147 8.82 14.59 -17.95
CA THR A 147 9.69 14.76 -16.79
C THR A 147 8.97 15.54 -15.70
N TYR A 148 8.78 14.91 -14.54
CA TYR A 148 8.26 15.53 -13.33
C TYR A 148 9.44 15.88 -12.44
N THR A 149 9.51 17.12 -11.95
CA THR A 149 10.61 17.58 -11.10
C THR A 149 10.09 17.91 -9.71
N VAL A 150 10.73 17.33 -8.69
CA VAL A 150 10.58 17.70 -7.28
C VAL A 150 11.84 18.46 -6.90
N SER A 151 11.71 19.78 -6.74
CA SER A 151 12.82 20.64 -6.33
C SER A 151 12.86 20.80 -4.81
N ASN A 152 13.97 21.31 -4.28
CA ASN A 152 14.10 21.72 -2.88
C ASN A 152 13.85 20.55 -1.90
N VAL A 153 14.42 19.39 -2.22
CA VAL A 153 14.35 18.20 -1.38
C VAL A 153 15.43 18.31 -0.32
N TYR A 154 15.06 18.77 0.87
CA TYR A 154 16.00 19.04 1.96
C TYR A 154 16.03 17.90 2.97
N TYR A 155 17.17 17.72 3.63
CA TYR A 155 17.36 16.79 4.74
C TYR A 155 18.72 17.03 5.43
N PRO A 156 18.82 16.84 6.76
CA PRO A 156 20.08 16.99 7.48
C PRO A 156 21.07 15.86 7.15
N SER A 157 22.34 16.07 7.49
CA SER A 157 23.39 15.06 7.30
C SER A 157 23.07 13.76 8.06
N GLY A 158 23.09 12.63 7.33
CA GLY A 158 22.79 11.31 7.87
C GLY A 158 21.32 10.91 7.84
N ASP A 159 20.43 11.80 7.41
CA ASP A 159 19.01 11.53 7.18
C ASP A 159 18.66 11.47 5.69
N SER A 160 17.37 11.39 5.41
CA SER A 160 16.78 11.20 4.09
C SER A 160 15.45 11.91 3.98
N GLN A 161 15.00 12.12 2.74
CA GLN A 161 13.71 12.71 2.44
C GLN A 161 12.99 11.91 1.36
N LEU A 162 11.68 11.68 1.55
CA LEU A 162 10.81 11.21 0.47
C LEU A 162 10.62 12.33 -0.55
N ALA A 163 10.83 12.01 -1.82
CA ALA A 163 10.43 12.83 -2.96
C ALA A 163 9.39 12.05 -3.76
N TRP A 164 8.26 12.67 -4.08
CA TRP A 164 7.17 11.99 -4.76
C TRP A 164 6.54 12.85 -5.83
N VAL A 165 5.93 12.18 -6.81
CA VAL A 165 5.16 12.81 -7.87
C VAL A 165 3.79 12.19 -7.96
N LYS A 166 2.80 13.02 -8.27
CA LYS A 166 1.43 12.62 -8.54
C LYS A 166 1.20 12.67 -10.05
N TRP A 167 0.71 11.58 -10.62
CA TRP A 167 0.51 11.44 -12.07
C TRP A 167 -0.64 10.48 -12.39
N THR A 168 -1.09 10.47 -13.63
CA THR A 168 -2.19 9.59 -14.09
C THR A 168 -1.64 8.45 -14.95
N THR A 169 -2.01 7.22 -14.60
CA THR A 169 -1.60 6.02 -15.34
C THR A 169 -2.16 6.01 -16.77
N PRO A 170 -1.55 5.24 -17.70
CA PRO A 170 -2.12 4.97 -19.02
C PRO A 170 -3.50 4.31 -18.93
N SER A 171 -4.21 4.37 -20.04
CA SER A 171 -5.51 3.74 -20.23
C SER A 171 -5.46 2.28 -20.65
N THR A 172 -4.27 1.71 -20.82
CA THR A 172 -4.08 0.33 -21.29
C THR A 172 -3.11 -0.39 -20.39
N GLU A 173 -3.42 -1.66 -20.13
CA GLU A 173 -2.56 -2.59 -19.41
C GLU A 173 -1.17 -2.66 -20.05
N GLN A 174 -0.12 -2.53 -19.24
CA GLN A 174 1.28 -2.62 -19.66
C GLN A 174 2.23 -2.64 -18.47
N ASP A 175 3.41 -3.23 -18.65
CA ASP A 175 4.55 -3.01 -17.77
C ASP A 175 5.36 -1.80 -18.30
N MET A 176 5.86 -0.95 -17.40
CA MET A 176 6.70 0.18 -17.76
C MET A 176 7.75 0.50 -16.70
N VAL A 177 8.73 1.29 -17.11
CA VAL A 177 9.83 1.70 -16.24
C VAL A 177 9.78 3.21 -16.05
N ILE A 178 9.83 3.65 -14.80
CA ILE A 178 10.06 5.05 -14.43
C ILE A 178 11.55 5.19 -14.10
N THR A 179 12.22 6.11 -14.80
CA THR A 179 13.62 6.43 -14.51
C THR A 179 13.68 7.62 -13.58
N VAL A 180 14.47 7.51 -12.52
CA VAL A 180 14.65 8.56 -11.52
C VAL A 180 16.09 9.07 -11.59
N THR A 181 16.22 10.39 -11.69
CA THR A 181 17.52 11.07 -11.68
C THR A 181 17.55 12.08 -10.55
N VAL A 182 18.57 11.99 -9.70
CA VAL A 182 18.81 12.94 -8.61
C VAL A 182 19.93 13.89 -9.03
N THR A 183 19.73 15.18 -8.82
CA THR A 183 20.74 16.23 -9.05
C THR A 183 21.06 16.93 -7.74
N GLY A 184 22.33 17.27 -7.52
CA GLY A 184 22.85 17.78 -6.26
C GLY A 184 23.73 16.73 -5.56
N SER A 185 23.91 16.88 -4.24
CA SER A 185 24.71 15.97 -3.39
C SER A 185 24.00 14.65 -3.03
N GLY A 186 22.71 14.54 -3.35
CA GLY A 186 21.86 13.39 -3.01
C GLY A 186 21.98 12.21 -3.97
N ARG A 187 21.56 11.05 -3.49
CA ARG A 187 21.43 9.79 -4.24
C ARG A 187 20.16 9.06 -3.86
N THR A 188 19.71 8.15 -4.70
CA THR A 188 18.61 7.23 -4.40
C THR A 188 19.06 5.80 -4.72
N SER A 189 18.59 4.82 -3.95
CA SER A 189 18.80 3.39 -4.24
C SER A 189 17.96 2.93 -5.44
N ASN A 190 16.85 3.63 -5.73
CA ASN A 190 15.88 3.22 -6.74
C ASN A 190 15.89 4.21 -7.91
N SER A 191 16.94 4.18 -8.73
CA SER A 191 17.02 4.97 -9.96
C SER A 191 16.12 4.46 -11.09
N THR A 192 15.56 3.26 -10.91
CA THR A 192 14.70 2.55 -11.86
C THR A 192 13.56 1.95 -11.06
N ILE A 193 12.33 2.28 -11.43
CA ILE A 193 11.11 1.78 -10.79
C ILE A 193 10.33 1.01 -11.83
N ASN A 194 10.15 -0.29 -11.61
CA ASN A 194 9.34 -1.18 -12.45
C ASN A 194 7.89 -1.08 -12.01
N VAL A 195 7.02 -0.70 -12.94
CA VAL A 195 5.60 -0.49 -12.69
C VAL A 195 4.80 -1.45 -13.55
N ARG A 196 3.90 -2.19 -12.94
CA ARG A 196 2.87 -2.98 -13.63
C ARG A 196 1.55 -2.22 -13.60
N ILE A 197 0.93 -2.06 -14.75
CA ILE A 197 -0.36 -1.39 -14.88
C ILE A 197 -1.37 -2.44 -15.29
N VAL A 198 -2.31 -2.74 -14.41
CA VAL A 198 -3.31 -3.81 -14.54
C VAL A 198 -4.66 -3.23 -14.94
N ASP A 199 -5.36 -3.92 -15.82
CA ASP A 199 -6.78 -3.66 -16.09
C ASP A 199 -7.63 -4.72 -15.40
N LEU A 200 -8.53 -4.28 -14.51
CA LEU A 200 -9.43 -5.16 -13.78
C LEU A 200 -10.81 -5.27 -14.42
N ASP A 201 -11.09 -4.48 -15.46
CA ASP A 201 -12.36 -4.45 -16.19
C ASP A 201 -12.44 -5.52 -17.29
N GLN A 202 -12.07 -6.75 -16.93
CA GLN A 202 -11.95 -7.87 -17.88
C GLN A 202 -12.95 -9.00 -17.61
N ASN A 203 -13.75 -8.88 -16.55
CA ASN A 203 -14.65 -9.93 -16.09
C ASN A 203 -16.12 -9.49 -16.15
N GLU A 204 -16.81 -9.92 -17.20
CA GLU A 204 -18.26 -9.82 -17.26
C GLU A 204 -18.93 -10.72 -16.21
N PRO A 205 -20.03 -10.27 -15.56
CA PRO A 205 -20.80 -11.12 -14.64
C PRO A 205 -21.29 -12.40 -15.32
N PRO A 206 -21.23 -13.55 -14.63
CA PRO A 206 -21.83 -14.78 -15.14
C PRO A 206 -23.32 -14.56 -15.38
N ASN A 207 -23.86 -15.28 -16.37
CA ASN A 207 -25.30 -15.39 -16.59
C ASN A 207 -25.79 -16.70 -15.97
N PRO A 208 -26.28 -16.70 -14.72
CA PRO A 208 -26.82 -17.93 -14.15
C PRO A 208 -28.10 -18.32 -14.88
N VAL A 209 -28.19 -19.61 -15.24
CA VAL A 209 -29.33 -20.20 -15.92
C VAL A 209 -30.08 -21.16 -15.00
N ALA A 210 -31.36 -21.40 -15.32
CA ALA A 210 -32.29 -22.17 -14.49
C ALA A 210 -31.84 -23.61 -14.21
N ASP A 211 -30.94 -24.15 -15.02
CA ASP A 211 -30.42 -25.51 -14.98
C ASP A 211 -28.98 -25.62 -14.46
N ASP A 212 -28.38 -24.51 -14.03
CA ASP A 212 -27.05 -24.52 -13.40
C ASP A 212 -27.00 -25.45 -12.19
N ARG A 213 -25.91 -26.19 -12.04
CA ARG A 213 -25.66 -27.09 -10.91
C ARG A 213 -24.19 -27.13 -10.53
N ASN A 214 -23.92 -27.15 -9.22
CA ASN A 214 -22.61 -27.45 -8.66
C ASN A 214 -22.76 -28.31 -7.41
N ASN A 215 -22.85 -29.63 -7.59
CA ASN A 215 -23.04 -30.58 -6.49
C ASN A 215 -21.80 -30.73 -5.61
N SER A 216 -20.64 -30.28 -6.08
CA SER A 216 -19.35 -30.30 -5.35
C SER A 216 -19.09 -29.00 -4.57
N PHE A 217 -20.00 -28.04 -4.61
CA PHE A 217 -19.79 -26.76 -3.95
C PHE A 217 -19.62 -26.92 -2.44
N SER A 218 -18.62 -26.22 -1.91
CA SER A 218 -18.41 -26.00 -0.48
C SER A 218 -17.96 -24.56 -0.26
N TYR A 219 -18.43 -23.95 0.82
CA TYR A 219 -17.98 -22.62 1.20
C TYR A 219 -16.47 -22.61 1.47
N SER A 220 -15.80 -21.60 0.91
CA SER A 220 -14.42 -21.27 1.24
C SER A 220 -14.39 -20.19 2.32
N SER A 221 -13.31 -20.13 3.09
CA SER A 221 -13.11 -19.03 4.04
C SER A 221 -13.00 -17.71 3.30
N VAL A 222 -13.66 -16.68 3.82
CA VAL A 222 -13.52 -15.32 3.29
C VAL A 222 -12.05 -14.88 3.39
N PRO A 223 -11.44 -14.39 2.30
CA PRO A 223 -10.01 -14.10 2.29
C PRO A 223 -9.65 -12.91 3.18
N SER A 224 -8.51 -13.01 3.86
CA SER A 224 -7.86 -11.90 4.54
C SER A 224 -6.88 -11.22 3.59
N ARG A 225 -7.37 -10.23 2.83
CA ARG A 225 -6.53 -9.43 1.91
C ARG A 225 -5.74 -8.40 2.69
N ALA A 226 -4.56 -8.03 2.17
CA ALA A 226 -3.77 -6.95 2.72
C ALA A 226 -4.60 -5.66 2.78
N ASP A 227 -4.63 -5.04 3.95
CA ASP A 227 -5.31 -3.79 4.20
C ASP A 227 -4.38 -2.81 4.92
N GLN A 228 -4.45 -1.54 4.52
CA GLN A 228 -3.70 -0.47 5.13
C GLN A 228 -4.60 0.75 5.23
N SER A 229 -5.18 0.97 6.41
CA SER A 229 -6.15 2.06 6.61
C SER A 229 -5.51 3.39 6.98
N SER A 230 -4.20 3.44 7.24
CA SER A 230 -3.47 4.67 7.53
C SER A 230 -2.01 4.63 7.07
N ALA A 231 -1.46 5.81 6.83
CA ALA A 231 -0.04 6.00 6.53
C ALA A 231 0.46 7.31 7.14
N SER A 232 1.76 7.37 7.40
CA SER A 232 2.46 8.58 7.82
C SER A 232 3.75 8.75 7.02
N TRP A 233 4.15 10.00 6.83
CA TRP A 233 5.41 10.40 6.20
C TRP A 233 5.86 11.73 6.79
N GLY A 234 7.08 12.16 6.50
CA GLY A 234 7.52 13.49 6.91
C GLY A 234 8.34 14.21 5.86
N VAL A 235 8.48 15.51 6.09
CA VAL A 235 9.23 16.44 5.24
C VAL A 235 10.12 17.30 6.12
N TRP A 236 11.43 17.24 5.89
CA TRP A 236 12.37 18.16 6.50
C TRP A 236 12.19 19.57 5.93
N SER A 237 12.19 20.55 6.82
CA SER A 237 12.11 21.97 6.46
C SER A 237 13.30 22.70 7.07
N PRO A 238 14.20 23.25 6.24
CA PRO A 238 15.37 23.96 6.72
C PRO A 238 14.99 25.36 7.22
N TRP A 239 15.72 25.85 8.22
CA TRP A 239 15.68 27.23 8.67
C TRP A 239 17.10 27.69 9.05
N TRP A 240 17.36 28.99 8.88
CA TRP A 240 18.67 29.54 9.14
C TRP A 240 18.82 29.87 10.62
N TYR A 241 19.80 29.27 11.28
CA TYR A 241 20.19 29.62 12.65
C TYR A 241 21.25 30.73 12.58
N GLU A 242 20.86 31.96 12.91
CA GLU A 242 21.77 33.11 12.94
C GLU A 242 22.80 32.95 14.07
N ASN A 243 24.07 33.17 13.74
CA ASN A 243 25.17 33.21 14.71
C ASN A 243 26.06 34.42 14.41
N TRP A 244 25.66 35.58 14.91
CA TRP A 244 26.38 36.83 14.71
C TRP A 244 27.66 36.87 15.56
N VAL A 245 28.80 36.90 14.89
CA VAL A 245 30.14 37.00 15.48
C VAL A 245 30.74 38.36 15.14
N TRP A 246 31.28 39.05 16.14
CA TRP A 246 31.97 40.32 15.95
C TRP A 246 33.42 40.08 15.53
N TYR A 247 33.83 40.71 14.43
CA TYR A 247 35.21 40.73 13.95
C TYR A 247 35.75 42.15 13.99
N GLY A 248 36.81 42.38 14.77
CA GLY A 248 37.47 43.69 14.93
C GLY A 248 37.69 44.05 16.38
N ASP A 249 38.19 45.27 16.62
CA ASP A 249 38.29 45.85 17.95
C ASP A 249 37.08 46.76 18.25
N ASP A 250 37.09 47.45 19.39
CA ASP A 250 35.97 48.29 19.84
C ASP A 250 35.79 49.58 18.99
N GLU A 251 36.76 49.91 18.13
CA GLU A 251 36.76 51.15 17.32
C GLU A 251 36.56 50.87 15.83
N ASP A 252 37.00 49.72 15.31
CA ASP A 252 36.83 49.28 13.92
C ASP A 252 36.51 47.77 13.83
N GLY A 253 35.22 47.43 13.83
CA GLY A 253 34.74 46.05 13.63
C GLY A 253 33.39 45.95 12.92
N TYR A 254 33.04 44.72 12.54
CA TYR A 254 31.78 44.40 11.87
C TYR A 254 31.23 43.04 12.34
N TRP A 255 29.90 42.91 12.30
CA TRP A 255 29.21 41.65 12.57
C TRP A 255 29.20 40.79 11.31
N VAL A 256 29.58 39.52 11.46
CA VAL A 256 29.43 38.48 10.43
C VAL A 256 28.47 37.43 10.96
N ASP A 257 27.47 37.08 10.17
CA ASP A 257 26.64 35.92 10.47
C ASP A 257 27.39 34.65 10.04
N GLU A 258 27.85 33.89 11.03
CA GLU A 258 28.44 32.56 10.85
C GLU A 258 27.43 31.46 11.17
N GLY A 259 26.17 31.73 10.85
CA GLY A 259 25.06 30.82 11.02
C GLY A 259 25.17 29.54 10.18
N TRP A 260 24.23 28.64 10.42
CA TRP A 260 24.13 27.38 9.70
C TRP A 260 22.66 26.97 9.52
N TRP A 261 22.43 26.01 8.61
CA TRP A 261 21.09 25.44 8.41
C TRP A 261 20.76 24.43 9.49
N GLU A 262 19.66 24.66 10.20
CA GLU A 262 18.97 23.71 11.07
C GLU A 262 17.72 23.18 10.38
N PHE A 263 17.15 22.08 10.88
CA PHE A 263 16.05 21.37 10.22
C PHE A 263 14.95 20.96 11.19
N ASP A 264 13.70 21.24 10.81
CA ASP A 264 12.51 20.74 11.49
C ASP A 264 11.90 19.57 10.70
N TYR A 265 11.46 18.52 11.39
CA TYR A 265 10.76 17.38 10.76
C TYR A 265 9.24 17.54 10.82
N ASN A 266 8.63 17.92 9.71
CA ASN A 266 7.17 18.04 9.60
C ASN A 266 6.54 16.68 9.33
N SER A 267 5.79 16.15 10.29
CA SER A 267 5.09 14.86 10.17
C SER A 267 3.67 15.01 9.62
N TYR A 268 3.31 14.17 8.65
CA TYR A 268 1.99 14.11 8.03
C TYR A 268 1.37 12.73 8.17
N THR A 269 0.04 12.69 8.14
CA THR A 269 -0.72 11.44 8.23
C THR A 269 -1.88 11.43 7.25
N ALA A 270 -2.29 10.23 6.86
CA ALA A 270 -3.50 9.97 6.10
C ALA A 270 -4.25 8.77 6.68
N LYS A 271 -5.58 8.82 6.60
CA LYS A 271 -6.48 7.76 7.07
C LYS A 271 -7.60 7.53 6.07
N LEU A 272 -7.81 6.27 5.69
CA LEU A 272 -8.93 5.78 4.92
C LEU A 272 -10.05 5.34 5.87
N THR A 273 -11.25 5.91 5.69
CA THR A 273 -12.49 5.40 6.28
C THR A 273 -13.34 4.82 5.17
N SER A 274 -13.83 3.60 5.36
CA SER A 274 -14.60 2.89 4.35
C SER A 274 -15.72 2.04 4.96
N SER A 275 -16.72 1.74 4.15
CA SER A 275 -17.82 0.85 4.50
C SER A 275 -18.35 0.14 3.27
N MET A 276 -18.95 -1.03 3.47
CA MET A 276 -19.61 -1.81 2.44
C MET A 276 -21.02 -2.14 2.91
N SER A 277 -21.96 -2.18 1.97
CA SER A 277 -23.31 -2.70 2.19
C SER A 277 -23.76 -3.48 0.97
N ILE A 278 -24.30 -4.68 1.21
CA ILE A 278 -25.02 -5.47 0.21
C ILE A 278 -26.49 -5.56 0.60
N VAL A 279 -27.35 -5.53 -0.40
CA VAL A 279 -28.81 -5.65 -0.22
C VAL A 279 -29.38 -6.54 -1.31
N CYS A 280 -30.51 -7.20 -1.02
CA CYS A 280 -31.27 -7.91 -2.04
C CYS A 280 -31.64 -6.93 -3.17
N ASP A 281 -31.57 -7.38 -4.43
CA ASP A 281 -31.90 -6.52 -5.56
C ASP A 281 -33.34 -5.99 -5.44
N SER A 282 -33.54 -4.71 -5.78
CA SER A 282 -34.87 -4.08 -5.72
C SER A 282 -35.95 -4.78 -6.56
N LYS A 283 -35.57 -5.65 -7.50
CA LYS A 283 -36.45 -6.45 -8.35
C LYS A 283 -36.57 -7.90 -7.90
N ASN A 284 -35.93 -8.27 -6.80
CA ASN A 284 -36.03 -9.59 -6.21
C ASN A 284 -37.39 -9.74 -5.47
N PRO A 285 -38.33 -10.56 -5.96
CA PRO A 285 -39.64 -10.73 -5.32
C PRO A 285 -39.58 -11.56 -4.03
N THR A 286 -38.46 -12.21 -3.75
CA THR A 286 -38.25 -13.08 -2.58
C THR A 286 -37.56 -12.35 -1.43
N ALA A 287 -37.16 -11.10 -1.65
CA ALA A 287 -36.45 -10.29 -0.68
C ALA A 287 -37.32 -10.02 0.55
N SER A 288 -36.80 -10.38 1.73
CA SER A 288 -37.37 -10.06 3.03
C SER A 288 -36.26 -9.57 3.95
N GLY A 289 -36.13 -8.24 4.07
CA GLY A 289 -34.99 -7.62 4.74
C GLY A 289 -33.66 -8.02 4.07
N ASN A 290 -32.79 -8.70 4.82
CA ASN A 290 -31.50 -9.19 4.35
C ASN A 290 -31.52 -10.69 3.97
N THR A 291 -32.71 -11.23 3.69
CA THR A 291 -32.90 -12.64 3.27
C THR A 291 -33.49 -12.69 1.88
N MET A 292 -33.00 -13.61 1.04
CA MET A 292 -33.57 -13.91 -0.27
C MET A 292 -33.38 -15.38 -0.63
N LYS A 293 -34.08 -15.86 -1.66
CA LYS A 293 -33.77 -17.15 -2.30
C LYS A 293 -32.55 -17.03 -3.20
N SER A 294 -31.83 -18.14 -3.40
CA SER A 294 -30.78 -18.22 -4.42
C SER A 294 -31.35 -18.14 -5.84
N GLY A 295 -30.52 -17.73 -6.82
CA GLY A 295 -30.96 -17.46 -8.19
C GLY A 295 -31.40 -16.02 -8.45
N TYR A 296 -31.43 -15.18 -7.41
CA TYR A 296 -31.82 -13.78 -7.52
C TYR A 296 -30.63 -12.83 -7.35
N GLY A 297 -30.87 -11.56 -7.70
CA GLY A 297 -29.87 -10.52 -7.75
C GLY A 297 -29.56 -9.88 -6.39
N ILE A 298 -28.36 -9.34 -6.28
CA ILE A 298 -27.81 -8.58 -5.14
C ILE A 298 -27.28 -7.25 -5.67
N ASN A 299 -27.60 -6.14 -5.00
CA ASN A 299 -26.93 -4.87 -5.22
C ASN A 299 -25.88 -4.63 -4.14
N GLN A 300 -24.81 -3.92 -4.49
CA GLN A 300 -23.75 -3.56 -3.58
C GLN A 300 -23.42 -2.07 -3.68
N SER A 301 -23.12 -1.46 -2.54
CA SER A 301 -22.52 -0.13 -2.42
C SER A 301 -21.31 -0.19 -1.48
N VAL A 302 -20.20 0.41 -1.91
CA VAL A 302 -19.00 0.63 -1.09
C VAL A 302 -18.74 2.12 -1.03
N THR A 303 -18.40 2.63 0.16
CA THR A 303 -17.97 4.01 0.33
C THR A 303 -16.56 4.07 0.89
N GLY A 304 -15.81 5.07 0.50
CA GLY A 304 -14.43 5.27 0.93
C GLY A 304 -14.02 6.73 0.88
N LYS A 305 -13.30 7.19 1.90
CA LYS A 305 -12.78 8.55 2.00
C LYS A 305 -11.45 8.59 2.72
N VAL A 306 -10.46 9.24 2.09
CA VAL A 306 -9.18 9.58 2.70
C VAL A 306 -9.24 10.97 3.30
N THR A 307 -8.82 11.08 4.56
CA THR A 307 -8.53 12.34 5.25
C THR A 307 -7.05 12.42 5.54
N SER A 308 -6.42 13.57 5.32
CA SER A 308 -4.99 13.76 5.56
C SER A 308 -4.68 15.17 6.06
N THR A 309 -3.59 15.30 6.80
CA THR A 309 -3.02 16.61 7.17
C THR A 309 -2.34 17.33 6.00
N LEU A 310 -2.04 16.61 4.90
CA LEU A 310 -1.52 17.17 3.65
C LEU A 310 -2.31 16.62 2.46
N SER A 311 -3.47 17.22 2.19
CA SER A 311 -4.43 16.75 1.19
C SER A 311 -3.91 16.73 -0.25
N THR A 312 -2.92 17.56 -0.58
CA THR A 312 -2.30 17.60 -1.92
C THR A 312 -1.40 16.40 -2.20
N ALA A 313 -0.92 15.72 -1.15
CA ALA A 313 -0.03 14.58 -1.23
C ALA A 313 -0.77 13.23 -1.10
N VAL A 314 -2.09 13.19 -1.27
CA VAL A 314 -2.87 11.94 -1.25
C VAL A 314 -3.83 11.85 -2.42
N THR A 315 -4.29 10.65 -2.74
CA THR A 315 -5.44 10.41 -3.62
C THR A 315 -6.61 9.82 -2.82
N GLN A 316 -7.82 9.95 -3.36
CA GLN A 316 -8.99 9.22 -2.85
C GLN A 316 -8.96 7.78 -3.40
N PRO A 317 -9.68 6.81 -2.80
CA PRO A 317 -9.81 5.49 -3.40
C PRO A 317 -10.45 5.62 -4.78
N GLN A 318 -9.99 4.79 -5.72
CA GLN A 318 -10.41 4.85 -7.13
C GLN A 318 -10.89 3.51 -7.67
N THR A 319 -10.58 2.42 -6.98
CA THR A 319 -10.90 1.07 -7.45
C THR A 319 -11.51 0.27 -6.30
N ALA A 320 -12.59 -0.44 -6.58
CA ALA A 320 -13.18 -1.42 -5.68
C ALA A 320 -13.49 -2.70 -6.45
N VAL A 321 -13.05 -3.85 -5.94
CA VAL A 321 -13.20 -5.14 -6.60
C VAL A 321 -13.79 -6.17 -5.66
N SER A 322 -14.88 -6.80 -6.08
CA SER A 322 -15.64 -7.77 -5.29
C SER A 322 -15.42 -9.21 -5.75
N TYR A 323 -15.37 -10.11 -4.78
CA TYR A 323 -15.17 -11.54 -4.93
C TYR A 323 -16.29 -12.28 -4.21
N PHE A 324 -16.67 -13.44 -4.76
CA PHE A 324 -17.92 -14.10 -4.41
C PHE A 324 -17.70 -15.57 -3.98
N PRO A 325 -18.55 -16.11 -3.08
CA PRO A 325 -18.37 -17.43 -2.49
C PRO A 325 -18.46 -18.56 -3.50
N GLU A 326 -19.30 -18.44 -4.53
CA GLU A 326 -19.47 -19.45 -5.59
C GLU A 326 -18.19 -19.71 -6.41
N PHE A 327 -17.22 -18.80 -6.32
CA PHE A 327 -15.91 -18.86 -6.99
C PHE A 327 -14.75 -19.04 -5.99
N GLY A 328 -15.06 -19.41 -4.74
CA GLY A 328 -14.07 -19.56 -3.68
C GLY A 328 -13.32 -18.27 -3.34
N TYR A 329 -13.81 -17.10 -3.79
CA TYR A 329 -13.12 -15.80 -3.74
C TYR A 329 -11.83 -15.67 -4.56
N GLU A 330 -11.57 -16.61 -5.48
CA GLU A 330 -10.31 -16.70 -6.23
C GLU A 330 -10.49 -16.55 -7.74
N THR A 331 -11.38 -17.35 -8.33
CA THR A 331 -11.40 -17.54 -9.79
C THR A 331 -12.19 -16.48 -10.56
N TYR A 332 -12.85 -15.55 -9.85
CA TYR A 332 -13.70 -14.54 -10.45
C TYR A 332 -13.84 -13.31 -9.55
N TRP A 333 -13.86 -12.14 -10.19
CA TRP A 333 -14.09 -10.87 -9.52
C TRP A 333 -14.99 -9.94 -10.35
N ARG A 334 -15.61 -8.97 -9.68
CA ARG A 334 -16.31 -7.85 -10.32
C ARG A 334 -15.67 -6.53 -9.96
N LEU A 335 -15.30 -5.77 -10.97
CA LEU A 335 -14.96 -4.36 -10.81
C LEU A 335 -16.24 -3.56 -10.50
N LEU A 336 -16.16 -2.68 -9.52
CA LEU A 336 -17.23 -1.73 -9.23
C LEU A 336 -16.98 -0.42 -9.97
N GLU A 337 -18.06 0.20 -10.43
CA GLU A 337 -18.06 1.53 -11.03
C GLU A 337 -18.16 2.59 -9.95
N GLN A 338 -17.33 3.63 -10.03
CA GLN A 338 -17.47 4.80 -9.18
C GLN A 338 -18.66 5.65 -9.63
N THR A 339 -19.80 5.55 -8.94
CA THR A 339 -21.05 6.23 -9.35
C THR A 339 -21.17 7.65 -8.80
N SER A 340 -20.42 7.96 -7.74
CA SER A 340 -20.20 9.31 -7.24
C SER A 340 -18.86 9.35 -6.49
N SER A 341 -18.35 10.54 -6.18
CA SER A 341 -17.09 10.69 -5.44
C SER A 341 -17.08 9.84 -4.17
N GLY A 342 -16.13 8.90 -4.09
CA GLY A 342 -15.98 7.98 -2.95
C GLY A 342 -17.08 6.92 -2.80
N LYS A 343 -17.97 6.72 -3.79
CA LYS A 343 -19.00 5.68 -3.79
C LYS A 343 -18.84 4.76 -5.01
N PHE A 344 -18.84 3.46 -4.76
CA PHE A 344 -18.65 2.41 -5.74
C PHE A 344 -19.84 1.44 -5.71
N GLU A 345 -20.36 1.09 -6.86
CA GLU A 345 -21.47 0.15 -7.01
C GLU A 345 -21.14 -0.83 -8.13
N PHE A 346 -21.80 -1.99 -8.20
CA PHE A 346 -21.58 -2.90 -9.33
C PHE A 346 -21.76 -2.17 -10.66
N GLN A 347 -20.92 -2.50 -11.64
CA GLN A 347 -21.23 -2.17 -13.03
C GLN A 347 -22.59 -2.76 -13.43
N LYS A 348 -23.23 -2.14 -14.42
CA LYS A 348 -24.51 -2.65 -14.96
C LYS A 348 -24.32 -4.06 -15.49
N ASN A 349 -25.19 -4.96 -15.07
CA ASN A 349 -25.14 -6.35 -15.51
C ASN A 349 -25.85 -6.49 -16.87
N PRO A 350 -25.16 -6.93 -17.95
CA PRO A 350 -25.75 -7.09 -19.28
C PRO A 350 -26.85 -8.15 -19.33
N TYR A 351 -26.82 -9.13 -18.42
CA TYR A 351 -27.81 -10.20 -18.30
C TYR A 351 -29.03 -9.81 -17.46
N SER A 352 -29.02 -8.63 -16.83
CA SER A 352 -30.19 -8.12 -16.13
C SER A 352 -31.23 -7.62 -17.13
N THR A 353 -32.44 -8.16 -17.08
CA THR A 353 -33.61 -7.67 -17.85
C THR A 353 -33.85 -6.17 -17.68
N TYR A 354 -33.51 -5.62 -16.51
CA TYR A 354 -33.68 -4.21 -16.16
C TYR A 354 -32.40 -3.37 -16.32
N LYS A 355 -31.29 -3.96 -16.81
CA LYS A 355 -29.95 -3.36 -16.84
C LYS A 355 -29.52 -2.83 -15.46
N ASN A 356 -29.92 -3.54 -14.40
CA ASN A 356 -29.60 -3.19 -13.01
C ASN A 356 -28.12 -3.45 -12.69
N ARG A 357 -27.61 -2.76 -11.66
CA ARG A 357 -26.29 -2.95 -11.05
C ARG A 357 -26.30 -4.16 -10.10
N THR A 358 -26.55 -5.34 -10.65
CA THR A 358 -26.88 -6.54 -9.87
C THR A 358 -25.90 -7.69 -10.10
N HIS A 359 -25.60 -8.46 -9.07
CA HIS A 359 -24.93 -9.75 -9.16
C HIS A 359 -25.95 -10.85 -8.88
N PHE A 360 -26.12 -11.80 -9.80
CA PHE A 360 -27.03 -12.91 -9.57
C PHE A 360 -26.30 -14.04 -8.85
N THR A 361 -26.88 -14.51 -7.75
CA THR A 361 -26.41 -15.73 -7.08
C THR A 361 -26.72 -16.96 -7.95
N PRO A 362 -25.86 -18.00 -7.95
CA PRO A 362 -26.21 -19.25 -8.61
C PRO A 362 -27.44 -19.89 -7.95
N ILE A 363 -28.31 -20.53 -8.74
CA ILE A 363 -29.53 -21.16 -8.20
C ILE A 363 -29.21 -22.30 -7.22
N TRP A 364 -28.12 -23.01 -7.45
CA TRP A 364 -27.65 -24.10 -6.59
C TRP A 364 -26.98 -23.63 -5.29
N MET A 365 -26.81 -22.31 -5.07
CA MET A 365 -26.23 -21.78 -3.84
C MET A 365 -27.03 -22.27 -2.62
N PRO A 366 -26.41 -22.97 -1.65
CA PRO A 366 -27.12 -23.51 -0.51
C PRO A 366 -27.58 -22.43 0.47
N ASP A 367 -28.60 -22.75 1.25
CA ASP A 367 -29.07 -21.93 2.36
C ASP A 367 -27.93 -21.61 3.34
N GLY A 368 -27.91 -20.38 3.85
CA GLY A 368 -26.89 -19.91 4.77
C GLY A 368 -26.44 -18.48 4.50
N ALA A 369 -25.29 -18.12 5.07
CA ALA A 369 -24.70 -16.81 4.85
C ALA A 369 -24.05 -16.73 3.47
N TYR A 370 -24.43 -15.73 2.69
CA TYR A 370 -23.78 -15.37 1.44
C TYR A 370 -22.98 -14.10 1.67
N THR A 371 -21.66 -14.26 1.82
CA THR A 371 -20.73 -13.17 2.14
C THR A 371 -19.96 -12.74 0.90
N ILE A 372 -20.04 -11.46 0.55
CA ILE A 372 -19.22 -10.87 -0.52
C ILE A 372 -17.99 -10.22 0.13
N ASN A 373 -16.81 -10.47 -0.44
CA ASN A 373 -15.57 -9.82 -0.04
C ASN A 373 -15.21 -8.73 -1.05
N THR A 374 -14.87 -7.53 -0.61
CA THR A 374 -14.52 -6.42 -1.51
C THR A 374 -13.25 -5.73 -1.07
N TRP A 375 -12.32 -5.57 -2.02
CA TRP A 375 -11.07 -4.86 -1.80
C TRP A 375 -11.18 -3.45 -2.37
N LEU A 376 -11.14 -2.45 -1.50
CA LEU A 376 -11.11 -1.03 -1.87
C LEU A 376 -9.66 -0.56 -1.87
N ILE A 377 -9.17 -0.07 -3.01
CA ILE A 377 -7.76 0.22 -3.26
C ILE A 377 -7.57 1.53 -4.04
N ASP A 378 -6.31 1.82 -4.41
CA ASP A 378 -5.88 2.99 -5.17
C ASP A 378 -6.06 4.35 -4.48
N ALA A 379 -6.01 4.33 -3.15
CA ALA A 379 -5.82 5.53 -2.33
C ALA A 379 -4.34 5.71 -2.00
N TRP A 380 -3.60 6.48 -2.80
CA TRP A 380 -2.14 6.57 -2.72
C TRP A 380 -1.65 7.69 -1.79
N THR A 381 -0.54 7.43 -1.11
CA THR A 381 0.24 8.38 -0.30
C THR A 381 1.74 8.25 -0.66
N PRO A 382 2.61 9.16 -0.22
CA PRO A 382 4.05 9.01 -0.43
C PRO A 382 4.65 7.77 0.23
N SER A 383 3.99 7.23 1.26
CA SER A 383 4.38 6.01 1.97
C SER A 383 3.63 4.75 1.49
N GLY A 384 2.99 4.80 0.32
CA GLY A 384 2.31 3.64 -0.27
C GLY A 384 0.79 3.75 -0.32
N MET A 385 0.15 2.66 -0.74
CA MET A 385 -1.29 2.57 -0.97
C MET A 385 -2.05 2.29 0.32
N LEU A 386 -3.06 3.11 0.60
CA LEU A 386 -4.12 2.79 1.52
C LEU A 386 -5.15 1.87 0.85
N SER A 387 -5.61 0.88 1.60
CA SER A 387 -6.56 -0.12 1.15
C SER A 387 -7.45 -0.60 2.30
N ALA A 388 -8.61 -1.16 1.95
CA ALA A 388 -9.51 -1.77 2.93
C ALA A 388 -10.05 -3.09 2.41
N ASN A 389 -9.98 -4.12 3.25
CA ASN A 389 -10.61 -5.42 3.03
C ASN A 389 -11.99 -5.43 3.70
N LEU A 390 -13.06 -5.39 2.91
CA LEU A 390 -14.44 -5.22 3.38
C LEU A 390 -15.25 -6.49 3.12
N THR A 391 -16.21 -6.74 4.00
CA THR A 391 -17.15 -7.85 3.84
C THR A 391 -18.53 -7.42 4.28
N ASP A 392 -19.56 -7.91 3.59
CA ASP A 392 -20.93 -7.86 4.07
C ASP A 392 -21.67 -9.14 3.66
N SER A 393 -22.72 -9.50 4.38
CA SER A 393 -23.42 -10.79 4.20
C SER A 393 -24.92 -10.63 4.16
N LEU A 394 -25.56 -11.47 3.34
CA LEU A 394 -27.00 -11.70 3.36
C LEU A 394 -27.31 -13.16 3.66
N THR A 395 -28.58 -13.48 3.89
CA THR A 395 -29.04 -14.85 4.13
C THR A 395 -29.72 -15.41 2.88
N ILE A 396 -29.23 -16.55 2.38
CA ILE A 396 -29.92 -17.38 1.41
C ILE A 396 -30.83 -18.35 2.15
N SER A 397 -32.10 -18.40 1.76
CA SER A 397 -33.10 -19.33 2.30
C SER A 397 -34.08 -19.74 1.21
N GLY A 398 -33.95 -20.97 0.74
CA GLY A 398 -34.64 -21.50 -0.43
C GLY A 398 -33.97 -21.07 -1.75
N ASN A 399 -34.57 -21.51 -2.85
CA ASN A 399 -34.06 -21.28 -4.20
C ASN A 399 -35.18 -20.95 -5.19
N LEU A 400 -34.79 -20.40 -6.34
CA LEU A 400 -35.70 -19.99 -7.42
C LEU A 400 -36.63 -21.12 -7.92
N TRP A 401 -36.23 -22.39 -7.86
CA TRP A 401 -37.12 -23.50 -8.26
C TRP A 401 -38.34 -23.64 -7.37
N GLN A 402 -38.27 -23.20 -6.12
CA GLN A 402 -39.43 -23.20 -5.22
C GLN A 402 -40.48 -22.15 -5.58
N ASP A 403 -40.11 -21.13 -6.38
CA ASP A 403 -41.05 -20.11 -6.87
C ASP A 403 -41.72 -20.53 -8.18
N TRP A 404 -41.18 -21.53 -8.87
CA TRP A 404 -41.79 -22.09 -10.07
C TRP A 404 -43.00 -22.95 -9.73
N HIS A 405 -44.18 -22.35 -9.87
CA HIS A 405 -45.44 -23.08 -9.81
C HIS A 405 -45.71 -23.80 -11.13
N ILE A 406 -45.61 -25.14 -11.14
CA ILE A 406 -46.16 -25.95 -12.24
C ILE A 406 -47.66 -26.12 -11.98
N ALA A 407 -48.48 -25.22 -12.50
CA ALA A 407 -49.92 -25.46 -12.63
C ALA A 407 -50.18 -26.29 -13.91
N PRO A 408 -50.94 -27.39 -13.86
CA PRO A 408 -51.45 -28.00 -15.07
C PRO A 408 -52.32 -26.99 -15.83
N LEU A 409 -52.11 -26.87 -17.15
CA LEU A 409 -53.05 -26.17 -18.04
C LEU A 409 -54.45 -26.72 -17.76
N LYS A 410 -55.41 -25.85 -17.44
CA LYS A 410 -56.81 -26.26 -17.35
C LYS A 410 -57.19 -26.91 -18.69
N PRO A 411 -57.66 -28.17 -18.69
CA PRO A 411 -57.93 -28.93 -19.91
C PRO A 411 -59.02 -28.29 -20.77
#